data_AF-A0A2R5GUQ3-F1
#
_entry.id   AF-A0A2R5GUQ3-F1
#
_cell.length_a   1.000
_cell.length_b   1.000
_cell.length_c   1.000
_cell.angle_alpha   90.00
_cell.angle_beta   90.00
_cell.angle_gamma   90.00
#
_symmetry.space_group_name_H-M   'P 1'
#
loop_
_entity.id
_entity.type
_entity.pdbx_description
1 polymer ?
#
loop_
_entity_poly.entity_id
_entity_poly.type
_entity_poly.pdbx_seq_one_letter_code
_entity_poly.pdbx_strand_id
1 'polypeptide(L)'
;MSHKALILVTPSPPTIATENGQRRVITWMQTKKIRYQEVDAIDEKDVRKELTAISGVTGNYPQVFITDGEETTYVGDYEKIESLVELDDVDEEILAKNPDLKTFKMVFADCKEE
;
A
#
# COMPACT_ATOMS: atom_id res chain seq x y z
N MET A 1 0.13 11.03 -16.59
CA MET A 1 0.69 10.34 -15.41
C MET A 1 -0.46 9.64 -14.72
N SER A 2 -0.62 8.33 -14.91
CA SER A 2 -1.70 7.56 -14.28
C SER A 2 -1.14 6.92 -13.02
N HIS A 3 -1.38 7.54 -11.86
CA HIS A 3 -0.93 7.00 -10.59
C HIS A 3 -1.77 5.76 -10.23
N LYS A 4 -1.10 4.70 -9.79
CA LYS A 4 -1.76 3.50 -9.27
C LYS A 4 -0.99 2.95 -8.08
N ALA A 5 -1.70 2.33 -7.15
CA ALA A 5 -1.07 1.54 -6.11
C ALA A 5 -0.67 0.15 -6.65
N LEU A 6 0.49 -0.35 -6.23
CA LEU A 6 0.87 -1.75 -6.41
C LEU A 6 0.86 -2.42 -5.04
N ILE A 7 0.26 -3.59 -4.93
CA ILE A 7 0.20 -4.36 -3.69
C ILE A 7 0.88 -5.69 -3.94
N LEU A 8 2.09 -5.83 -3.42
CA LEU A 8 2.81 -7.10 -3.48
C LEU A 8 2.21 -8.05 -2.43
N VAL A 9 1.60 -9.12 -2.92
CA VAL A 9 0.92 -10.14 -2.12
C VAL A 9 1.53 -11.52 -2.39
N THR A 10 1.33 -12.47 -1.47
CA THR A 10 1.62 -13.87 -1.73
C THR A 10 0.31 -14.69 -1.74
N PRO A 11 0.10 -15.58 -2.72
CA PRO A 11 -1.03 -16.51 -2.72
C PRO A 11 -0.82 -17.65 -1.70
N SER A 12 0.40 -17.82 -1.18
CA SER A 12 0.74 -18.78 -0.11
C SER A 12 1.27 -18.02 1.11
N PRO A 13 0.40 -17.38 1.91
CA PRO A 13 0.82 -16.66 3.10
C PRO A 13 1.38 -17.64 4.15
N PRO A 14 2.57 -17.36 4.73
CA PRO A 14 3.19 -18.24 5.70
C PRO A 14 2.46 -18.23 7.06
N THR A 15 1.65 -17.21 7.32
CA THR A 15 0.91 -17.04 8.57
C THR A 15 -0.50 -16.48 8.33
N ILE A 16 -1.41 -16.75 9.26
CA ILE A 16 -2.76 -16.17 9.28
C ILE A 16 -2.71 -14.64 9.39
N ALA A 17 -1.71 -14.09 10.09
CA ALA A 17 -1.52 -12.65 10.20
C ALA A 17 -1.20 -12.03 8.83
N THR A 18 -0.31 -12.65 8.05
CA THR A 18 -0.01 -12.24 6.66
C THR A 18 -1.25 -12.31 5.78
N GLU A 19 -2.01 -13.40 5.84
CA GLU A 19 -3.25 -13.57 5.08
C GLU A 19 -4.26 -12.46 5.40
N ASN A 20 -4.52 -12.23 6.69
CA ASN A 20 -5.45 -11.20 7.14
C ASN A 20 -4.98 -9.80 6.79
N GLY A 21 -3.67 -9.53 6.92
CA GLY A 21 -3.08 -8.24 6.56
C GLY A 21 -3.26 -7.93 5.08
N GLN A 22 -2.96 -8.88 4.20
CA GLN A 22 -3.18 -8.75 2.75
C GLN A 22 -4.64 -8.45 2.45
N ARG A 23 -5.56 -9.24 3.01
CA ARG A 23 -7.01 -9.08 2.83
C ARG A 23 -7.48 -7.70 3.30
N ARG A 24 -7.02 -7.24 4.47
CA ARG A 24 -7.40 -5.92 5.02
C ARG A 24 -6.92 -4.77 4.14
N VAL A 25 -5.67 -4.81 3.67
CA VAL A 25 -5.13 -3.77 2.77
C VAL A 25 -5.94 -3.70 1.48
N ILE A 26 -6.23 -4.84 0.86
CA ILE A 26 -7.07 -4.90 -0.34
C ILE A 26 -8.46 -4.32 -0.06
N THR A 27 -9.10 -4.71 1.04
CA THR A 27 -10.41 -4.17 1.44
C THR A 27 -10.39 -2.65 1.60
N TRP A 28 -9.34 -2.08 2.21
CA TRP A 28 -9.22 -0.63 2.35
C TRP A 28 -9.06 0.08 1.01
N MET A 29 -8.24 -0.46 0.12
CA MET A 29 -8.05 0.07 -1.23
C MET A 29 -9.38 0.08 -2.00
N GLN A 30 -10.12 -1.02 -1.96
CA GLN A 30 -11.46 -1.13 -2.58
C GLN A 30 -12.47 -0.16 -1.95
N THR A 31 -12.59 -0.15 -0.63
CA THR A 31 -13.57 0.68 0.09
C THR A 31 -13.34 2.17 -0.16
N LYS A 32 -12.07 2.58 -0.25
CA LYS A 32 -11.67 3.97 -0.51
C LYS A 32 -11.54 4.28 -2.01
N LYS A 33 -11.90 3.34 -2.90
CA LYS A 33 -11.90 3.48 -4.37
C LYS A 33 -10.54 3.91 -4.93
N ILE A 34 -9.49 3.31 -4.39
CA ILE A 34 -8.13 3.51 -4.89
C ILE A 34 -7.91 2.56 -6.05
N ARG A 35 -7.37 3.06 -7.15
CA ARG A 35 -6.89 2.27 -8.28
C ARG A 35 -5.63 1.53 -7.85
N TYR A 36 -5.71 0.20 -7.81
CA TYR A 36 -4.57 -0.65 -7.45
C TYR A 36 -4.41 -1.85 -8.37
N GLN A 37 -3.22 -2.44 -8.34
CA GLN A 37 -2.91 -3.73 -8.97
C GLN A 37 -2.27 -4.64 -7.91
N GLU A 38 -2.79 -5.85 -7.78
CA GLU A 38 -2.15 -6.91 -6.99
C GLU A 38 -1.02 -7.52 -7.82
N VAL A 39 0.14 -7.68 -7.20
CA VAL A 39 1.33 -8.31 -7.79
C VAL A 39 1.57 -9.61 -7.04
N ASP A 40 1.53 -10.72 -7.75
CA ASP A 40 1.72 -12.04 -7.15
C ASP A 40 3.22 -12.33 -6.98
N ALA A 41 3.67 -12.44 -5.72
CA ALA A 41 5.08 -12.66 -5.40
C ALA A 41 5.64 -14.02 -5.86
N ILE A 42 4.79 -15.02 -6.13
CA ILE A 42 5.19 -16.35 -6.60
C ILE A 42 5.28 -16.38 -8.12
N ASP A 43 4.27 -15.84 -8.80
CA ASP A 43 4.19 -15.85 -10.26
C ASP A 43 5.04 -14.74 -10.90
N GLU A 44 5.04 -13.55 -10.32
CA GLU A 44 5.73 -12.36 -10.85
C GLU A 44 7.09 -12.13 -10.17
N LYS A 45 7.99 -13.14 -10.28
CA LYS A 45 9.27 -13.15 -9.55
C LYS A 45 10.17 -11.97 -9.84
N ASP A 46 10.18 -11.44 -11.06
CA ASP A 46 11.05 -10.32 -11.43
C ASP A 46 10.49 -8.99 -10.91
N VAL A 47 9.18 -8.77 -11.04
CA VAL A 47 8.50 -7.62 -10.42
C VAL A 47 8.68 -7.64 -8.90
N ARG A 48 8.53 -8.81 -8.26
CA ARG A 48 8.82 -8.97 -6.82
C ARG A 48 10.23 -8.53 -6.48
N LYS A 49 11.25 -8.95 -7.24
CA LYS A 49 12.65 -8.57 -6.97
C LYS A 49 12.84 -7.06 -7.04
N GLU A 50 12.25 -6.41 -8.05
CA GLU A 50 12.29 -4.96 -8.21
C GLU A 50 11.63 -4.25 -7.02
N LEU A 51 10.39 -4.63 -6.69
CA LEU A 51 9.66 -4.06 -5.55
C LEU A 51 10.36 -4.30 -4.21
N THR A 52 10.94 -5.48 -4.02
CA THR A 52 11.74 -5.82 -2.83
C THR A 52 13.03 -5.00 -2.76
N ALA A 53 13.65 -4.70 -3.90
CA ALA A 53 14.82 -3.82 -3.94
C ALA A 53 14.46 -2.37 -3.58
N ILE A 54 13.27 -1.92 -4.00
CA ILE A 54 12.74 -0.59 -3.66
C ILE A 54 12.39 -0.50 -2.16
N SER A 55 11.70 -1.48 -1.60
CA SER A 55 11.32 -1.48 -0.18
C SER A 55 12.47 -1.82 0.76
N GLY A 56 13.48 -2.54 0.27
CA GLY A 56 14.56 -3.12 1.08
C GLY A 56 14.11 -4.29 1.96
N VAL A 57 12.86 -4.76 1.83
CA VAL A 57 12.26 -5.79 2.71
C VAL A 57 11.87 -7.02 1.91
N THR A 58 12.47 -8.17 2.24
CA THR A 58 12.18 -9.46 1.58
C THR A 58 11.24 -10.32 2.42
N GLY A 59 10.25 -10.94 1.78
CA GLY A 59 9.41 -11.97 2.42
C GLY A 59 8.37 -11.44 3.42
N ASN A 60 8.21 -10.12 3.54
CA ASN A 60 7.12 -9.50 4.27
C ASN A 60 5.98 -9.17 3.30
N TYR A 61 4.75 -9.54 3.64
CA TYR A 61 3.56 -9.25 2.82
C TYR A 61 2.40 -8.86 3.73
N PRO A 62 1.48 -7.99 3.28
CA PRO A 62 1.54 -7.22 2.04
C PRO A 62 2.62 -6.13 2.07
N GLN A 63 3.10 -5.72 0.90
CA GLN A 63 3.84 -4.47 0.72
C GLN A 63 3.12 -3.58 -0.29
N VAL A 64 3.04 -2.29 -0.01
CA VAL A 64 2.30 -1.32 -0.83
C VAL A 64 3.26 -0.30 -1.41
N PHE A 65 3.06 -0.02 -2.70
CA PHE A 65 3.83 0.93 -3.48
C PHE A 65 2.87 1.84 -4.25
N ILE A 66 3.37 2.99 -4.67
CA ILE A 66 2.71 3.86 -5.63
C ILE A 66 3.63 3.99 -6.84
N THR A 67 3.06 3.88 -8.03
CA THR A 67 3.76 4.17 -9.29
C THR A 67 3.00 5.20 -10.11
N ASP A 68 3.72 6.10 -10.74
CA ASP A 68 3.21 7.08 -11.71
C ASP A 68 3.39 6.64 -13.18
N GLY A 69 4.01 5.46 -13.37
CA GLY A 69 4.38 4.88 -14.66
C GLY A 69 5.88 4.92 -14.96
N GLU A 70 6.64 5.81 -14.31
CA GLU A 70 8.09 5.96 -14.48
C GLU A 70 8.84 5.62 -13.20
N GLU A 71 8.35 6.11 -12.06
CA GLU A 71 8.90 5.85 -10.74
C GLU A 71 7.97 4.95 -9.92
N THR A 72 8.55 4.14 -9.05
CA THR A 72 7.81 3.34 -8.07
C THR A 72 8.38 3.61 -6.69
N THR A 73 7.53 4.08 -5.78
CA THR A 73 7.90 4.44 -4.41
C THR A 73 7.25 3.49 -3.42
N TYR A 74 8.03 3.03 -2.44
CA TYR A 74 7.51 2.23 -1.33
C TYR A 74 6.73 3.10 -0.34
N VAL A 75 5.51 2.70 -0.04
CA VAL A 75 4.65 3.38 0.95
C VAL A 75 4.80 2.75 2.33
N GLY A 76 4.77 1.42 2.38
CA GLY A 76 4.78 0.69 3.65
C GLY A 76 4.22 -0.73 3.55
N ASP A 77 4.28 -1.43 4.67
CA ASP A 77 3.65 -2.73 4.88
C ASP A 77 2.27 -2.57 5.52
N TYR A 78 1.68 -3.69 5.94
CA TYR A 78 0.39 -3.70 6.61
C TYR A 78 0.27 -2.70 7.77
N GLU A 79 1.22 -2.67 8.70
CA GLU A 79 1.13 -1.82 9.90
C GLU A 79 1.17 -0.35 9.50
N LYS A 80 2.04 0.01 8.55
CA LYS A 80 2.11 1.37 8.05
C LYS A 80 0.80 1.79 7.39
N ILE A 81 0.19 0.92 6.57
CA ILE A 81 -1.08 1.21 5.92
C ILE A 81 -2.22 1.32 6.92
N GLU A 82 -2.27 0.45 7.93
CA GLU A 82 -3.25 0.53 9.02
C GLU A 82 -3.17 1.89 9.72
N SER A 83 -1.98 2.32 10.12
CA SER A 83 -1.80 3.64 10.73
C SER A 83 -2.26 4.79 9.82
N LEU A 84 -1.99 4.73 8.51
CA LEU A 84 -2.47 5.75 7.57
C LEU A 84 -4.01 5.80 7.53
N VAL A 85 -4.67 4.64 7.58
CA VAL A 85 -6.14 4.55 7.58
C VAL A 85 -6.72 5.08 8.88
N GLU A 86 -6.14 4.74 10.03
CA GLU A 86 -6.57 5.27 11.32
C GLU A 86 -6.45 6.80 11.39
N LEU A 87 -5.41 7.37 10.77
CA LEU A 87 -5.23 8.81 10.67
C LEU A 87 -6.28 9.51 9.78
N ASP A 88 -7.05 8.79 8.94
CA ASP A 88 -8.15 9.41 8.18
C ASP A 88 -9.33 9.85 9.08
N ASP A 89 -9.42 9.30 10.30
CA ASP A 89 -10.48 9.61 11.27
C ASP A 89 -10.02 10.64 12.33
N VAL A 90 -8.78 11.14 12.23
CA VAL A 90 -8.25 12.19 13.10
C VAL A 90 -8.74 13.57 12.63
N ASP A 91 -9.06 14.45 13.60
CA ASP A 91 -9.53 15.80 13.32
C ASP A 91 -8.55 16.61 12.46
N GLU A 92 -9.09 17.35 11.49
CA GLU A 92 -8.32 18.17 10.56
C GLU A 92 -7.46 19.23 11.28
N GLU A 93 -7.93 19.76 12.41
CA GLU A 93 -7.15 20.70 13.24
C GLU A 93 -5.90 20.07 13.85
N ILE A 94 -5.95 18.78 14.19
CA ILE A 94 -4.80 18.04 14.73
C ILE A 94 -3.81 17.75 13.59
N LEU A 95 -4.31 17.32 12.43
CA LEU A 95 -3.49 17.10 11.24
C LEU A 95 -2.80 18.39 10.77
N ALA A 96 -3.51 19.53 10.78
CA ALA A 96 -2.95 20.82 10.41
C ALA A 96 -1.82 21.29 11.35
N LYS A 97 -1.90 20.91 12.64
CA LYS A 97 -0.85 21.20 13.63
C LYS A 97 0.33 20.23 13.56
N ASN A 98 0.18 19.10 12.87
CA ASN A 98 1.18 18.04 12.76
C ASN A 98 1.35 17.64 11.28
N PRO A 99 1.97 18.49 10.44
CA PRO A 99 2.07 18.27 8.99
C PRO A 99 2.86 17.01 8.59
N ASP A 100 3.60 16.41 9.51
CA ASP A 100 4.30 15.14 9.31
C ASP A 100 3.34 13.93 9.31
N LEU A 101 2.15 14.07 9.88
CA LEU A 101 1.11 13.05 9.83
C LEU A 101 0.48 13.04 8.45
N LYS A 102 0.73 11.98 7.71
CA LYS A 102 0.05 11.72 6.44
C LYS A 102 -1.08 10.73 6.69
N THR A 103 -2.25 11.00 6.12
CA THR A 103 -3.37 10.05 6.15
C THR A 103 -3.39 9.20 4.89
N PHE A 104 -4.18 8.13 4.88
CA PHE A 104 -4.34 7.27 3.71
C PHE A 104 -4.88 8.07 2.52
N LYS A 105 -5.91 8.90 2.72
CA LYS A 105 -6.45 9.76 1.65
C LYS A 105 -5.40 10.67 1.03
N MET A 106 -4.49 11.21 1.83
CA MET A 106 -3.42 12.09 1.33
C MET A 106 -2.37 11.33 0.52
N VAL A 107 -1.96 10.16 1.02
CA VAL A 107 -0.93 9.34 0.35
C VAL A 107 -1.43 8.79 -0.99
N PHE A 108 -2.69 8.38 -1.08
CA PHE A 108 -3.29 7.81 -2.29
C PHE A 108 -4.17 8.80 -3.07
N ALA A 109 -4.02 10.10 -2.84
CA ALA A 109 -4.89 11.14 -3.43
C ALA A 109 -4.96 11.10 -4.96
N ASP A 110 -3.83 10.75 -5.60
CA ASP A 110 -3.69 10.70 -7.06
C ASP A 110 -4.02 9.33 -7.65
N CYS A 111 -4.17 8.30 -6.82
CA CYS A 111 -4.45 6.92 -7.22
C CYS A 111 -5.96 6.63 -7.28
N LYS A 112 -6.80 7.53 -7.80
CA LYS A 112 -8.26 7.33 -7.79
C LYS A 112 -8.74 6.48 -8.98
N GLU A 113 -9.74 5.64 -8.73
CA GLU A 113 -10.49 4.97 -9.79
C GLU A 113 -11.27 6.03 -10.61
N GLU A 114 -11.14 6.01 -11.94
CA GLU A 114 -11.79 6.95 -12.87
C GLU A 114 -13.32 6.84 -12.87
#